data_AF-A0A352SL53-F1
#
_entry.id   AF-A0A352SL53-F1
#
_cell.length_a   1.000
_cell.length_b   1.000
_cell.length_c   1.000
_cell.angle_alpha   90.00
_cell.angle_beta   90.00
_cell.angle_gamma   90.00
#
_symmetry.space_group_name_H-M   'P 1'
#
loop_
_entity.id
_entity.type
_entity.pdbx_description
1 polymer ?
#
loop_
_entity_poly.entity_id
_entity_poly.type
_entity_poly.pdbx_seq_one_letter_code
_entity_poly.pdbx_strand_id
1 'polypeptide(L)'
;MSFAHKALFLMIRSLYIFQQVCSWWLHPSRWYGLLTLALLGMVYASPAETQAQSLYEVQRGVDWIEFEVQNPDGVLSVPLSMLVEAPVRGDVEVLSTTRGMPAQNLSGQAGVEDLSAITQKAAALGISSSHPIAEVIPFAGEHSELQVSLWNGSTILTSARIRVFLDSQRPSGAGVAGRALGVRQQTGSPLATGTWVRFGIQESGLYQLRPSELTEASASFTGIDSDQLQCWGRPGVELPEVNTAPRISLQQLPLHLNDGGDGVFDGNDQAWVYMEGPSVTRVAADGNLEHRVHDSSTQTYLYCTSEGDPSTSLRMDMGAPTDALIREEGRQLAWIEEDLRKSEDKIRSGRQWLGQTLQATGAASSASILQVDESHVVPNSPMRVTSQWVGRSLAPVTVAQFVNSENAGN
;
A
#
# COMPACT_ATOMS: atom_id res chain seq x y z
N MET A 1 4.63 55.29 43.41
CA MET A 1 5.92 55.86 42.94
C MET A 1 6.12 55.41 41.50
N SER A 2 6.17 56.39 40.62
CA SER A 2 5.94 56.32 39.18
C SER A 2 7.18 55.87 38.38
N PHE A 3 6.94 55.39 37.16
CA PHE A 3 7.82 54.95 36.07
C PHE A 3 9.15 55.71 35.86
N ALA A 4 9.34 56.88 36.47
CA ALA A 4 10.54 57.72 36.35
C ALA A 4 11.83 57.09 36.94
N HIS A 5 11.74 56.16 37.90
CA HIS A 5 12.94 55.56 38.51
C HIS A 5 13.60 54.44 37.68
N LYS A 6 12.87 53.79 36.76
CA LYS A 6 13.42 52.72 35.92
C LYS A 6 14.13 53.24 34.65
N ALA A 7 13.74 54.43 34.15
CA ALA A 7 14.38 55.03 32.97
C ALA A 7 15.78 55.61 33.27
N LEU A 8 16.00 56.14 34.48
CA LEU A 8 17.27 56.75 34.86
C LEU A 8 18.42 55.72 34.99
N PHE A 9 18.11 54.48 35.39
CA PHE A 9 19.10 53.40 35.51
C PHE A 9 19.56 52.84 34.15
N LEU A 10 18.73 52.94 33.10
CA LEU A 10 19.07 52.49 31.75
C LEU A 10 19.94 53.51 30.99
N MET A 11 19.73 54.81 31.20
CA MET A 11 20.58 55.85 30.58
C MET A 11 22.02 55.86 31.11
N ILE A 12 22.23 55.62 32.41
CA ILE A 12 23.57 55.63 33.02
C ILE A 12 24.41 54.42 32.55
N ARG A 13 23.80 53.26 32.32
CA ARG A 13 24.50 52.08 31.76
C ARG A 13 24.92 52.27 30.31
N SER A 14 24.15 53.01 29.50
CA SER A 14 24.47 53.23 28.09
C SER A 14 25.64 54.22 27.88
N LEU A 15 25.80 55.21 28.76
CA LEU A 15 26.91 56.17 28.68
C LEU A 15 28.27 55.54 29.06
N TYR A 16 28.27 54.56 29.97
CA TYR A 16 29.50 53.88 30.41
C TYR A 16 30.09 52.95 29.34
N ILE A 17 29.24 52.35 28.50
CA ILE A 17 29.67 51.48 27.39
C ILE A 17 30.27 52.32 26.25
N PHE A 18 29.73 53.51 25.99
CA PHE A 18 30.23 54.38 24.91
C PHE A 18 31.62 54.97 25.24
N GLN A 19 31.91 55.23 26.51
CA GLN A 19 33.20 55.75 26.96
C GLN A 19 34.33 54.69 26.92
N GLN A 20 33.99 53.40 27.00
CA GLN A 20 34.94 52.27 26.87
C GLN A 20 35.30 51.97 25.39
N VAL A 21 34.42 52.28 24.44
CA VAL A 21 34.64 52.01 23.00
C VAL A 21 35.54 53.07 22.36
N CYS A 22 35.44 54.34 22.78
CA CYS A 22 36.25 55.42 22.20
C CYS A 22 37.71 55.44 22.67
N SER A 23 38.05 54.84 23.81
CA SER A 23 39.44 54.80 24.33
C SER A 23 40.27 53.65 23.73
N TRP A 24 39.65 52.73 22.99
CA TRP A 24 40.33 51.61 22.32
C TRP A 24 40.90 51.95 20.93
N TRP A 25 40.56 53.11 20.37
CA TRP A 25 40.78 53.43 18.96
C TRP A 25 42.02 54.31 18.65
N LEU A 26 42.80 54.73 19.64
CA LEU A 26 43.84 55.77 19.45
C LEU A 26 45.24 55.39 20.00
N HIS A 27 45.74 54.18 19.69
CA HIS A 27 47.17 53.88 19.87
C HIS A 27 47.86 53.33 18.60
N PRO A 28 48.98 53.94 18.14
CA PRO A 28 49.60 53.63 16.83
C PRO A 28 50.36 52.29 16.76
N SER A 29 50.49 51.56 17.87
CA SER A 29 51.26 50.31 17.95
C SER A 29 50.49 49.05 17.52
N ARG A 30 49.24 49.19 17.05
CA ARG A 30 48.42 48.06 16.57
C ARG A 30 48.33 47.94 15.04
N TRP A 31 48.86 48.91 14.30
CA TRP A 31 48.89 48.88 12.82
C TRP A 31 49.86 47.82 12.27
N TYR A 32 50.96 47.56 12.98
CA TYR A 32 51.89 46.47 12.62
C TYR A 32 51.31 45.06 12.87
N GLY A 33 50.33 44.93 13.77
CA GLY A 33 49.59 43.68 13.98
C GLY A 33 48.60 43.38 12.86
N LEU A 34 47.95 44.41 12.31
CA LEU A 34 46.98 44.25 11.21
C LEU A 34 47.66 43.98 9.86
N LEU A 35 48.84 44.56 9.61
CA LEU A 35 49.60 44.29 8.39
C LEU A 35 50.27 42.91 8.40
N THR A 36 50.65 42.39 9.58
CA THR A 36 51.12 41.00 9.72
C THR A 36 49.97 40.00 9.64
N LEU A 37 48.77 40.32 10.14
CA LEU A 37 47.57 39.50 9.92
C LEU A 37 47.05 39.54 8.47
N ALA A 38 47.22 40.65 7.74
CA ALA A 38 46.85 40.73 6.33
C ALA A 38 47.83 39.98 5.41
N LEU A 39 49.14 39.96 5.73
CA LEU A 39 50.13 39.17 5.00
C LEU A 39 50.14 37.68 5.40
N LEU A 40 49.78 37.34 6.64
CA LEU A 40 49.50 35.95 7.03
C LEU A 40 48.14 35.46 6.48
N GLY A 41 47.19 36.37 6.25
CA GLY A 41 45.89 36.12 5.61
C GLY A 41 45.92 36.02 4.08
N MET A 42 47.07 36.28 3.43
CA MET A 42 47.26 36.08 1.98
C MET A 42 48.13 34.86 1.64
N VAL A 43 48.61 34.11 2.63
CA VAL A 43 49.37 32.85 2.44
C VAL A 43 48.66 31.64 3.05
N TYR A 44 47.62 31.85 3.86
CA TYR A 44 46.54 30.88 3.97
C TYR A 44 45.50 31.22 2.91
N ALA A 45 45.71 30.74 1.68
CA ALA A 45 44.54 30.30 0.92
C ALA A 45 43.85 29.33 1.86
N SER A 46 42.68 29.72 2.39
CA SER A 46 41.85 28.83 3.16
C SER A 46 41.80 27.51 2.39
N PRO A 47 42.06 26.35 3.02
CA PRO A 47 41.68 25.10 2.38
C PRO A 47 40.21 25.32 2.02
N ALA A 48 39.87 25.20 0.72
CA ALA A 48 38.53 25.45 0.24
C ALA A 48 37.56 24.84 1.25
N GLU A 49 36.82 25.67 1.98
CA GLU A 49 35.92 25.19 3.03
C GLU A 49 34.97 24.24 2.32
N THR A 50 35.18 22.94 2.52
CA THR A 50 34.38 21.89 1.90
C THR A 50 32.96 22.17 2.35
N GLN A 51 32.13 22.65 1.44
CA GLN A 51 30.78 23.05 1.79
C GLN A 51 30.01 21.76 2.09
N ALA A 52 29.51 21.66 3.32
CA ALA A 52 28.87 20.45 3.78
C ALA A 52 27.65 20.12 2.92
N GLN A 53 27.51 18.85 2.56
CA GLN A 53 26.32 18.36 1.88
C GLN A 53 25.11 18.53 2.81
N SER A 54 24.00 19.03 2.28
CA SER A 54 22.80 19.28 3.06
C SER A 54 21.52 18.96 2.30
N LEU A 55 20.52 18.47 3.04
CA LEU A 55 19.14 18.31 2.62
C LEU A 55 18.28 19.05 3.64
N TYR A 56 17.49 20.02 3.19
CA TYR A 56 16.63 20.81 4.07
C TYR A 56 15.29 21.18 3.41
N GLU A 57 14.28 21.43 4.24
CA GLU A 57 12.95 21.89 3.81
C GLU A 57 13.00 23.38 3.40
N VAL A 58 12.45 23.69 2.23
CA VAL A 58 12.39 25.06 1.68
C VAL A 58 11.03 25.70 1.96
N GLN A 59 9.97 24.95 1.65
CA GLN A 59 8.60 25.45 1.72
C GLN A 59 7.62 24.31 1.94
N ARG A 60 6.52 24.60 2.65
CA ARG A 60 5.42 23.69 2.89
C ARG A 60 4.10 24.26 2.37
N GLY A 61 3.39 23.47 1.58
CA GLY A 61 2.03 23.70 1.12
C GLY A 61 1.00 22.92 1.95
N VAL A 62 -0.25 22.89 1.49
CA VAL A 62 -1.35 22.20 2.17
C VAL A 62 -1.22 20.68 2.07
N ASP A 63 -0.78 20.20 0.92
CA ASP A 63 -0.68 18.79 0.55
C ASP A 63 0.70 18.44 -0.04
N TRP A 64 1.71 19.29 0.16
CA TRP A 64 3.07 19.06 -0.31
C TRP A 64 4.15 19.75 0.53
N ILE A 65 5.38 19.25 0.45
CA ILE A 65 6.59 19.85 1.03
C ILE A 65 7.69 19.88 -0.03
N GLU A 66 8.39 21.01 -0.17
CA GLU A 66 9.56 21.16 -1.04
C GLU A 66 10.86 21.10 -0.24
N PHE A 67 11.83 20.35 -0.77
CA PHE A 67 13.16 20.16 -0.22
C PHE A 67 14.22 20.61 -1.22
N GLU A 68 15.34 21.09 -0.69
CA GLU A 68 16.52 21.44 -1.46
C GLU A 68 17.73 20.60 -1.03
N VAL A 69 18.41 20.06 -2.04
CA VAL A 69 19.64 19.29 -1.90
C VAL A 69 20.78 20.16 -2.37
N GLN A 70 21.82 20.25 -1.56
CA GLN A 70 23.08 20.92 -1.91
C GLN A 70 24.25 19.97 -1.67
N ASN A 71 25.00 19.70 -2.74
CA ASN A 71 26.27 18.98 -2.77
C ASN A 71 27.24 19.75 -3.69
N PRO A 72 27.64 20.97 -3.29
CA PRO A 72 28.39 21.90 -4.15
C PRO A 72 29.74 21.36 -4.62
N ASP A 73 30.37 20.50 -3.81
CA ASP A 73 31.66 19.89 -4.12
C ASP A 73 31.54 18.61 -4.97
N GLY A 74 30.32 18.15 -5.30
CA GLY A 74 30.09 16.99 -6.17
C GLY A 74 30.69 15.69 -5.63
N VAL A 75 30.72 15.53 -4.30
CA VAL A 75 31.32 14.36 -3.64
C VAL A 75 30.30 13.22 -3.57
N LEU A 76 30.74 12.00 -3.87
CA LEU A 76 29.95 10.78 -3.69
C LEU A 76 29.95 10.37 -2.22
N SER A 77 28.76 10.26 -1.63
CA SER A 77 28.51 9.86 -0.25
C SER A 77 27.29 8.94 -0.17
N VAL A 78 27.00 8.40 1.01
CA VAL A 78 25.74 7.66 1.28
C VAL A 78 24.52 8.54 0.94
N PRO A 79 23.35 7.95 0.65
CA PRO A 79 22.15 8.74 0.38
C PRO A 79 21.89 9.78 1.46
N LEU A 80 21.58 11.01 1.05
CA LEU A 80 21.22 12.06 2.01
C LEU A 80 19.81 11.77 2.51
N SER A 81 19.61 11.81 3.83
CA SER A 81 18.31 11.56 4.41
C SER A 81 17.84 12.67 5.35
N MET A 82 16.53 12.90 5.36
CA MET A 82 15.88 13.85 6.26
C MET A 82 14.56 13.27 6.77
N LEU A 83 14.31 13.45 8.06
CA LEU A 83 13.03 13.13 8.66
C LEU A 83 11.97 14.17 8.24
N VAL A 84 10.86 13.69 7.71
CA VAL A 84 9.69 14.47 7.30
C VAL A 84 8.58 14.18 8.29
N GLU A 85 8.22 15.18 9.10
CA GLU A 85 7.10 15.09 10.04
C GLU A 85 5.77 15.41 9.33
N ALA A 86 5.33 14.47 8.48
CA ALA A 86 4.04 14.52 7.81
C ALA A 86 3.65 13.13 7.27
N PRO A 87 2.34 12.83 7.12
CA PRO A 87 1.88 11.64 6.42
C PRO A 87 2.18 11.80 4.93
N VAL A 88 3.11 11.02 4.37
CA VAL A 88 3.54 11.14 2.98
C VAL A 88 2.92 10.02 2.13
N ARG A 89 2.42 10.37 0.93
CA ARG A 89 1.76 9.43 0.00
C ARG A 89 2.74 8.53 -0.77
N GLY A 90 4.02 8.92 -0.80
CA GLY A 90 5.09 8.27 -1.55
C GLY A 90 5.32 8.89 -2.94
N ASP A 91 4.44 9.79 -3.39
CA ASP A 91 4.59 10.49 -4.67
C ASP A 91 5.61 11.64 -4.53
N VAL A 92 6.64 11.62 -5.38
CA VAL A 92 7.73 12.59 -5.40
C VAL A 92 7.86 13.21 -6.79
N GLU A 93 7.87 14.53 -6.86
CA GLU A 93 8.10 15.32 -8.07
C GLU A 93 9.47 15.99 -8.00
N VAL A 94 10.32 15.78 -9.01
CA VAL A 94 11.62 16.44 -9.10
C VAL A 94 11.48 17.74 -9.89
N LEU A 95 11.56 18.88 -9.21
CA LEU A 95 11.33 20.21 -9.79
C LEU A 95 12.55 20.73 -10.56
N SER A 96 13.75 20.45 -10.08
CA SER A 96 14.99 20.76 -10.79
C SER A 96 16.14 19.86 -10.33
N THR A 97 17.10 19.61 -11.22
CA THR A 97 18.37 18.96 -10.86
C THR A 97 19.54 19.61 -11.59
N THR A 98 20.67 19.67 -10.90
CA THR A 98 21.98 19.94 -11.50
C THR A 98 22.91 18.79 -11.13
N ARG A 99 23.68 18.31 -12.11
CA ARG A 99 24.62 17.22 -11.94
C ARG A 99 26.00 17.63 -12.44
N GLY A 100 27.01 17.22 -11.69
CA GLY A 100 28.41 17.41 -12.02
C GLY A 100 29.08 16.10 -12.39
N MET A 101 30.21 16.21 -13.08
CA MET A 101 31.16 15.11 -13.15
C MET A 101 31.74 14.85 -11.75
N PRO A 102 32.07 13.60 -11.39
CA PRO A 102 32.66 13.30 -10.10
C PRO A 102 33.92 14.11 -9.83
N ALA A 103 33.98 14.79 -8.69
CA ALA A 103 35.15 15.58 -8.32
C ALA A 103 36.36 14.68 -8.04
N GLN A 104 37.54 15.11 -8.53
CA GLN A 104 38.82 14.43 -8.30
C GLN A 104 39.21 14.56 -6.82
N ASN A 105 39.64 13.48 -6.18
CA ASN A 105 40.27 13.57 -4.88
C ASN A 105 41.50 14.52 -4.98
N LEU A 106 41.54 15.56 -4.14
CA LEU A 106 42.64 16.52 -3.99
C LEU A 106 43.87 15.89 -3.31
N SER A 107 44.30 14.71 -3.75
CA SER A 107 45.57 14.10 -3.39
C SER A 107 46.49 14.01 -4.61
N GLY A 108 46.84 15.17 -5.17
CA GLY A 108 48.13 15.42 -5.81
C GLY A 108 48.57 14.58 -7.02
N GLN A 109 47.71 13.78 -7.67
CA GLN A 109 48.07 13.12 -8.94
C GLN A 109 46.92 13.22 -9.94
N ALA A 110 47.18 13.92 -11.05
CA ALA A 110 46.30 13.99 -12.20
C ALA A 110 46.20 12.61 -12.86
N GLY A 111 45.18 11.86 -12.48
CA GLY A 111 44.71 10.67 -13.15
C GLY A 111 43.19 10.68 -13.07
N VAL A 112 42.51 10.52 -14.22
CA VAL A 112 41.06 10.34 -14.26
C VAL A 112 40.74 9.10 -13.41
N GLU A 113 39.97 9.24 -12.32
CA GLU A 113 39.35 8.06 -11.70
C GLU A 113 38.43 7.45 -12.76
N ASP A 114 38.77 6.25 -13.20
CA ASP A 114 37.97 5.52 -14.18
C ASP A 114 36.55 5.32 -13.62
N LEU A 115 35.53 5.48 -14.46
CA LEU A 115 34.12 5.39 -14.07
C LEU A 115 33.81 4.08 -13.34
N SER A 116 34.61 3.04 -13.65
CA SER A 116 34.63 1.73 -12.99
C SER A 116 34.94 1.82 -11.48
N ALA A 117 35.91 2.63 -11.06
CA ALA A 117 36.30 2.80 -9.66
C ALA A 117 35.22 3.54 -8.86
N ILE A 118 34.59 4.55 -9.47
CA ILE A 118 33.50 5.32 -8.87
C ILE A 118 32.25 4.44 -8.74
N THR A 119 31.99 3.58 -9.73
CA THR A 119 30.91 2.59 -9.68
C THR A 119 31.13 1.56 -8.57
N GLN A 120 32.38 1.10 -8.37
CA GLN A 120 32.73 0.23 -7.24
C GLN A 120 32.55 0.95 -5.89
N LYS A 121 32.90 2.23 -5.81
CA LYS A 121 32.69 3.06 -4.61
C LYS A 121 31.20 3.25 -4.32
N ALA A 122 30.38 3.50 -5.34
CA ALA A 122 28.93 3.58 -5.21
C ALA A 122 28.33 2.25 -4.74
N ALA A 123 28.76 1.13 -5.32
CA ALA A 123 28.32 -0.20 -4.90
C ALA A 123 28.71 -0.52 -3.44
N ALA A 124 29.91 -0.12 -3.00
CA ALA A 124 30.34 -0.27 -1.60
C ALA A 124 29.52 0.59 -0.63
N LEU A 125 28.96 1.70 -1.10
CA LEU A 125 28.03 2.56 -0.35
C LEU A 125 26.56 2.08 -0.45
N GLY A 126 26.30 0.96 -1.14
CA GLY A 126 24.96 0.43 -1.35
C GLY A 126 24.13 1.20 -2.38
N ILE A 127 24.75 2.08 -3.17
CA ILE A 127 24.08 2.96 -4.13
C ILE A 127 24.23 2.38 -5.54
N SER A 128 23.11 2.17 -6.22
CA SER A 128 23.08 1.73 -7.62
C SER A 128 22.45 2.78 -8.51
N SER A 129 22.73 2.71 -9.82
CA SER A 129 22.07 3.55 -10.84
C SER A 129 20.57 3.28 -11.01
N SER A 130 20.06 2.19 -10.42
CA SER A 130 18.64 1.84 -10.45
C SER A 130 17.83 2.48 -9.32
N HIS A 131 18.49 3.10 -8.33
CA HIS A 131 17.77 3.84 -7.28
C HIS A 131 17.15 5.11 -7.87
N PRO A 132 15.91 5.44 -7.50
CA PRO A 132 15.32 6.72 -7.86
C PRO A 132 16.12 7.88 -7.26
N ILE A 133 16.02 9.07 -7.87
CA ILE A 133 16.73 10.27 -7.40
C ILE A 133 16.30 10.63 -5.98
N ALA A 134 15.02 10.46 -5.67
CA ALA A 134 14.47 10.59 -4.33
C ALA A 134 13.47 9.48 -4.06
N GLU A 135 13.49 8.97 -2.84
CA GLU A 135 12.61 7.95 -2.32
C GLU A 135 12.07 8.41 -0.97
N VAL A 136 10.77 8.21 -0.74
CA VAL A 136 10.19 8.41 0.58
C VAL A 136 10.02 7.06 1.24
N ILE A 137 10.70 6.87 2.36
CA ILE A 137 10.60 5.68 3.17
C ILE A 137 9.66 5.99 4.34
N PRO A 138 8.46 5.40 4.39
CA PRO A 138 7.57 5.61 5.52
C PRO A 138 8.15 4.95 6.78
N PHE A 139 8.23 5.70 7.89
CA PHE A 139 8.50 5.14 9.20
C PHE A 139 7.19 4.87 9.95
N ALA A 140 7.24 3.99 10.95
CA ALA A 140 6.09 3.78 11.83
C ALA A 140 5.74 5.07 12.58
N GLY A 141 4.59 5.70 12.27
CA GLY A 141 4.13 6.95 12.88
C GLY A 141 3.66 7.98 11.86
N GLU A 142 3.76 9.27 12.20
CA GLU A 142 3.55 10.43 11.29
C GLU A 142 4.85 10.92 10.64
N HIS A 143 5.92 10.11 10.72
CA HIS A 143 7.23 10.47 10.21
C HIS A 143 7.57 9.63 8.99
N SER A 144 8.20 10.24 7.99
CA SER A 144 8.78 9.56 6.83
C SER A 144 10.24 9.98 6.68
N GLU A 145 11.09 9.15 6.09
CA GLU A 145 12.40 9.57 5.60
C GLU A 145 12.29 9.99 4.15
N LEU A 146 12.77 11.18 3.80
CA LEU A 146 13.14 11.46 2.42
C LEU A 146 14.59 11.06 2.25
N GLN A 147 14.87 10.05 1.41
CA GLN A 147 16.20 9.69 0.98
C GLN A 147 16.47 10.20 -0.43
N VAL A 148 17.64 10.79 -0.66
CA VAL A 148 18.06 11.31 -1.97
C VAL A 148 19.34 10.61 -2.40
N SER A 149 19.28 9.93 -3.55
CA SER A 149 20.45 9.32 -4.17
C SER A 149 21.25 10.37 -4.94
N LEU A 150 22.54 10.48 -4.59
CA LEU A 150 23.45 11.40 -5.26
C LEU A 150 24.04 10.83 -6.56
N TRP A 151 23.85 9.55 -6.87
CA TRP A 151 24.50 8.87 -8.00
C TRP A 151 23.48 8.23 -8.95
N ASN A 152 23.69 8.39 -10.26
CA ASN A 152 22.84 7.78 -11.29
C ASN A 152 23.58 6.81 -12.22
N GLY A 153 24.83 6.44 -11.90
CA GLY A 153 25.66 5.58 -12.75
C GLY A 153 26.66 6.33 -13.63
N SER A 154 26.50 7.64 -13.83
CA SER A 154 27.42 8.43 -14.66
C SER A 154 27.81 9.78 -14.06
N THR A 155 26.94 10.41 -13.27
CA THR A 155 27.12 11.78 -12.76
C THR A 155 26.64 11.90 -11.33
N ILE A 156 27.24 12.83 -10.58
CA ILE A 156 26.90 13.11 -9.19
C ILE A 156 25.93 14.28 -9.12
N LEU A 157 24.88 14.15 -8.31
CA LEU A 157 23.92 15.21 -8.04
C LEU A 157 24.60 16.29 -7.20
N THR A 158 24.64 17.51 -7.73
CA THR A 158 25.22 18.68 -7.05
C THR A 158 24.15 19.57 -6.45
N SER A 159 22.97 19.64 -7.09
CA SER A 159 21.79 20.25 -6.49
C SER A 159 20.49 19.65 -7.01
N ALA A 160 19.44 19.68 -6.20
CA ALA A 160 18.09 19.36 -6.65
C ALA A 160 17.04 20.10 -5.83
N ARG A 161 15.90 20.39 -6.45
CA ARG A 161 14.68 20.77 -5.76
C ARG A 161 13.63 19.68 -5.97
N ILE A 162 13.06 19.19 -4.86
CA ILE A 162 12.20 18.00 -4.85
C ILE A 162 10.93 18.34 -4.07
N ARG A 163 9.77 18.04 -4.64
CA ARG A 163 8.47 18.17 -3.99
C ARG A 163 7.94 16.80 -3.62
N VAL A 164 7.44 16.68 -2.39
CA VAL A 164 6.90 15.46 -1.82
C VAL A 164 5.43 15.70 -1.47
N PHE A 165 4.52 14.85 -1.94
CA PHE A 165 3.08 15.01 -1.70
C PHE A 165 2.61 14.30 -0.42
N LEU A 166 1.80 14.99 0.37
CA LEU A 166 1.26 14.54 1.64
C LEU A 166 -0.11 13.86 1.47
N ASP A 167 -0.38 12.89 2.34
CA ASP A 167 -1.70 12.28 2.50
C ASP A 167 -2.55 13.17 3.42
N SER A 168 -3.30 14.08 2.80
CA SER A 168 -4.17 15.05 3.49
C SER A 168 -5.39 14.42 4.18
N GLN A 169 -5.60 13.10 4.10
CA GLN A 169 -6.77 12.41 4.64
C GLN A 169 -6.52 11.70 5.98
N ARG A 170 -5.28 11.68 6.51
CA ARG A 170 -4.97 11.05 7.80
C ARG A 170 -5.08 12.07 8.94
N PRO A 171 -6.01 11.92 9.91
CA PRO A 171 -6.03 12.78 11.08
C PRO A 171 -4.78 12.50 11.91
N SER A 172 -4.06 13.56 12.27
CA SER A 172 -2.90 13.46 13.14
C SER A 172 -3.34 13.17 14.58
N GLY A 173 -2.71 12.15 15.19
CA GLY A 173 -2.89 11.81 16.60
C GLY A 173 -3.55 10.46 16.87
N ALA A 174 -2.72 9.43 17.09
CA ALA A 174 -2.74 8.54 18.25
C ALA A 174 -1.70 7.43 18.06
N GLY A 175 -0.61 7.51 18.82
CA GLY A 175 0.46 6.52 18.81
C GLY A 175 -0.03 5.14 19.23
N VAL A 176 0.12 4.18 18.32
CA VAL A 176 0.07 2.75 18.64
C VAL A 176 1.41 2.18 18.23
N ALA A 177 2.15 1.67 19.21
CA ALA A 177 3.41 0.95 19.01
C ALA A 177 3.17 -0.26 18.08
N GLY A 178 3.41 -0.06 16.79
CA GLY A 178 3.23 -1.06 15.75
C GLY A 178 4.50 -1.89 15.59
N ARG A 179 4.41 -3.17 15.95
CA ARG A 179 5.38 -4.21 15.56
C ARG A 179 5.65 -4.07 14.06
N ALA A 180 6.93 -3.99 13.68
CA ALA A 180 7.34 -3.97 12.28
C ALA A 180 6.82 -5.23 11.57
N LEU A 181 5.69 -5.11 10.89
CA LEU A 181 5.28 -6.03 9.84
C LEU A 181 6.19 -5.72 8.67
N GLY A 182 7.34 -6.40 8.62
CA GLY A 182 8.10 -6.47 7.38
C GLY A 182 7.14 -6.94 6.30
N VAL A 183 6.85 -6.07 5.33
CA VAL A 183 6.24 -6.49 4.07
C VAL A 183 7.29 -7.38 3.43
N ARG A 184 7.21 -8.69 3.69
CA ARG A 184 7.75 -9.68 2.76
C ARG A 184 6.97 -9.46 1.47
N GLN A 185 7.51 -8.62 0.59
CA GLN A 185 7.14 -8.68 -0.81
C GLN A 185 7.43 -10.12 -1.23
N GLN A 186 6.40 -10.85 -1.65
CA GLN A 186 6.54 -12.24 -2.04
C GLN A 186 7.44 -12.27 -3.27
N THR A 187 8.74 -12.52 -3.08
CA THR A 187 9.70 -12.71 -4.17
C THR A 187 9.25 -13.93 -4.96
N GLY A 188 8.65 -13.71 -6.14
CA GLY A 188 8.00 -14.75 -6.95
C GLY A 188 6.47 -14.61 -7.10
N SER A 189 5.88 -13.44 -6.89
CA SER A 189 4.49 -13.22 -7.33
C SER A 189 4.42 -13.37 -8.86
N PRO A 190 3.49 -14.17 -9.42
CA PRO A 190 3.30 -14.27 -10.87
C PRO A 190 2.94 -12.92 -11.50
N LEU A 191 2.32 -12.02 -10.72
CA LEU A 191 1.96 -10.67 -11.15
C LEU A 191 3.16 -9.69 -11.21
N ALA A 192 4.37 -10.12 -10.85
CA ALA A 192 5.53 -9.23 -10.81
C ALA A 192 6.05 -8.85 -12.20
N THR A 193 5.73 -9.66 -13.22
CA THR A 193 6.18 -9.51 -14.60
C THR A 193 5.06 -9.78 -15.58
N GLY A 194 5.19 -9.25 -16.80
CA GLY A 194 4.24 -9.47 -17.90
C GLY A 194 3.01 -8.56 -17.83
N THR A 195 2.19 -8.65 -18.87
CA THR A 195 0.95 -7.89 -18.98
C THR A 195 -0.20 -8.65 -18.32
N TRP A 196 -0.94 -7.95 -17.45
CA TRP A 196 -2.08 -8.50 -16.72
C TRP A 196 -3.31 -7.63 -16.90
N VAL A 197 -4.45 -8.27 -17.16
CA VAL A 197 -5.78 -7.67 -17.05
C VAL A 197 -6.48 -8.24 -15.82
N ARG A 198 -7.35 -7.43 -15.19
CA ARG A 198 -8.11 -7.85 -14.00
C ARG A 198 -9.60 -7.69 -14.24
N PHE A 199 -10.38 -8.65 -13.77
CA PHE A 199 -11.83 -8.62 -13.78
C PHE A 199 -12.37 -8.74 -12.36
N GLY A 200 -13.31 -7.86 -12.00
CA GLY A 200 -14.01 -7.91 -10.72
C GLY A 200 -15.16 -8.92 -10.78
N ILE A 201 -15.14 -9.88 -9.87
CA ILE A 201 -16.10 -10.98 -9.78
C ILE A 201 -16.96 -10.77 -8.54
N GLN A 202 -18.27 -10.65 -8.71
CA GLN A 202 -19.21 -10.40 -7.60
C GLN A 202 -19.93 -11.67 -7.14
N GLU A 203 -20.08 -12.65 -8.03
CA GLU A 203 -20.82 -13.88 -7.76
C GLU A 203 -19.94 -15.10 -8.06
N SER A 204 -20.18 -16.21 -7.38
CA SER A 204 -19.48 -17.46 -7.68
C SER A 204 -20.10 -18.10 -8.92
N GLY A 205 -19.30 -18.50 -9.90
CA GLY A 205 -19.84 -19.04 -11.14
C GLY A 205 -18.81 -19.42 -12.20
N LEU A 206 -19.33 -19.96 -13.30
CA LEU A 206 -18.56 -20.21 -14.51
C LEU A 206 -18.64 -18.96 -15.40
N TYR A 207 -17.48 -18.37 -15.68
CA TYR A 207 -17.35 -17.16 -16.49
C TYR A 207 -16.83 -17.51 -17.88
N GLN A 208 -17.43 -16.92 -18.90
CA GLN A 208 -16.92 -16.95 -20.26
C GLN A 208 -16.00 -15.75 -20.49
N LEU A 209 -14.84 -15.98 -21.09
CA LEU A 209 -13.88 -14.98 -21.53
C LEU A 209 -13.84 -15.00 -23.06
N ARG A 210 -14.12 -13.85 -23.68
CA ARG A 210 -14.05 -13.69 -25.13
C ARG A 210 -12.79 -12.93 -25.55
N PRO A 211 -12.16 -13.26 -26.69
CA PRO A 211 -11.01 -12.52 -27.21
C PRO A 211 -11.27 -11.01 -27.32
N SER A 212 -12.49 -10.63 -27.70
CA SER A 212 -12.89 -9.22 -27.80
C SER A 212 -12.82 -8.48 -26.46
N GLU A 213 -13.25 -9.12 -25.37
CA GLU A 213 -13.28 -8.53 -24.01
C GLU A 213 -11.86 -8.38 -23.46
N LEU A 214 -11.01 -9.38 -23.68
CA LEU A 214 -9.60 -9.34 -23.29
C LEU A 214 -8.81 -8.29 -24.08
N THR A 215 -9.08 -8.18 -25.40
CA THR A 215 -8.43 -7.21 -26.28
C THR A 215 -8.87 -5.78 -25.96
N GLU A 216 -10.13 -5.57 -25.57
CA GLU A 216 -10.62 -4.28 -25.09
C GLU A 216 -9.91 -3.87 -23.79
N ALA A 217 -9.66 -4.82 -22.89
CA ALA A 217 -8.91 -4.56 -21.66
C ALA A 217 -7.41 -4.31 -21.91
N SER A 218 -6.82 -4.98 -22.90
CA SER A 218 -5.43 -4.76 -23.32
C SER A 218 -5.16 -5.31 -24.72
N ALA A 219 -4.54 -4.49 -25.58
CA ALA A 219 -4.15 -4.89 -26.93
C ALA A 219 -3.19 -6.10 -26.98
N SER A 220 -2.52 -6.43 -25.87
CA SER A 220 -1.66 -7.62 -25.72
C SER A 220 -2.39 -8.96 -25.88
N PHE A 221 -3.72 -8.96 -25.92
CA PHE A 221 -4.54 -10.16 -26.14
C PHE A 221 -4.98 -10.36 -27.60
N THR A 222 -4.49 -9.53 -28.53
CA THR A 222 -4.85 -9.64 -29.95
C THR A 222 -4.14 -10.83 -30.60
N GLY A 223 -4.89 -11.89 -30.96
CA GLY A 223 -4.36 -13.02 -31.72
C GLY A 223 -3.23 -13.76 -31.00
N ILE A 224 -3.43 -14.02 -29.71
CA ILE A 224 -2.44 -14.70 -28.87
C ILE A 224 -2.42 -16.19 -29.14
N ASP A 225 -1.30 -16.84 -28.84
CA ASP A 225 -1.25 -18.31 -28.74
C ASP A 225 -2.20 -18.77 -27.63
N SER A 226 -3.16 -19.64 -27.99
CA SER A 226 -4.17 -20.18 -27.06
C SER A 226 -3.53 -20.83 -25.83
N ASP A 227 -2.36 -21.44 -25.97
CA ASP A 227 -1.66 -22.10 -24.86
C ASP A 227 -1.00 -21.12 -23.89
N GLN A 228 -0.77 -19.88 -24.32
CA GLN A 228 -0.21 -18.81 -23.47
C GLN A 228 -1.26 -18.13 -22.59
N LEU A 229 -2.55 -18.28 -22.90
CA LEU A 229 -3.61 -17.73 -22.05
C LEU A 229 -3.62 -18.43 -20.69
N GLN A 230 -3.35 -17.65 -19.65
CA GLN A 230 -3.45 -18.09 -18.26
C GLN A 230 -4.31 -17.13 -17.46
N CYS A 231 -5.16 -17.68 -16.59
CA CYS A 231 -5.85 -16.91 -15.59
C CYS A 231 -5.55 -17.41 -14.18
N TRP A 232 -5.57 -16.48 -13.25
CA TRP A 232 -5.10 -16.62 -11.89
C TRP A 232 -6.08 -15.94 -10.95
N GLY A 233 -6.26 -16.52 -9.77
CA GLY A 233 -7.19 -15.99 -8.79
C GLY A 233 -6.90 -16.48 -7.39
N ARG A 234 -7.75 -16.06 -6.47
CA ARG A 234 -7.82 -16.60 -5.12
C ARG A 234 -9.25 -17.03 -4.87
N PRO A 235 -9.46 -18.07 -4.04
CA PRO A 235 -10.77 -18.31 -3.47
C PRO A 235 -11.25 -17.04 -2.78
N GLY A 236 -12.54 -16.74 -2.85
CA GLY A 236 -13.13 -15.52 -2.30
C GLY A 236 -13.21 -15.43 -0.78
N VAL A 237 -12.36 -16.19 -0.10
CA VAL A 237 -12.27 -16.23 1.36
C VAL A 237 -11.40 -15.10 1.89
N GLU A 238 -11.77 -14.62 3.06
CA GLU A 238 -11.03 -13.58 3.74
C GLU A 238 -9.63 -14.03 4.14
N LEU A 239 -8.72 -13.06 4.27
CA LEU A 239 -7.44 -13.32 4.88
C LEU A 239 -7.62 -13.73 6.36
N PRO A 240 -6.83 -14.69 6.87
CA PRO A 240 -6.87 -15.02 8.28
C PRO A 240 -6.59 -13.81 9.16
N GLU A 241 -7.39 -13.64 10.22
CA GLU A 241 -7.17 -12.59 11.23
C GLU A 241 -5.87 -12.81 12.01
N VAL A 242 -5.52 -14.09 12.24
CA VAL A 242 -4.30 -14.46 12.93
C VAL A 242 -3.12 -14.24 12.00
N ASN A 243 -2.25 -13.29 12.35
CA ASN A 243 -1.08 -12.93 11.53
C ASN A 243 -0.13 -14.10 11.20
N THR A 244 -0.09 -15.14 12.05
CA THR A 244 0.72 -16.34 11.84
C THR A 244 0.02 -17.44 11.04
N ALA A 245 -1.27 -17.29 10.74
CA ALA A 245 -2.01 -18.28 9.98
C ALA A 245 -1.62 -18.25 8.48
N PRO A 246 -1.59 -19.42 7.81
CA PRO A 246 -1.24 -19.49 6.40
C PRO A 246 -2.18 -18.64 5.53
N ARG A 247 -1.60 -17.84 4.64
CA ARG A 247 -2.36 -17.08 3.63
C ARG A 247 -2.38 -17.87 2.34
N ILE A 248 -3.55 -17.96 1.73
CA ILE A 248 -3.69 -18.56 0.40
C ILE A 248 -3.03 -17.61 -0.61
N SER A 249 -2.03 -18.08 -1.34
CA SER A 249 -1.37 -17.32 -2.40
C SER A 249 -2.27 -17.23 -3.63
N LEU A 250 -1.91 -16.35 -4.59
CA LEU A 250 -2.52 -16.40 -5.91
C LEU A 250 -2.22 -17.77 -6.54
N GLN A 251 -3.21 -18.36 -7.19
CA GLN A 251 -3.11 -19.67 -7.84
C GLN A 251 -3.62 -19.56 -9.26
N GLN A 252 -3.04 -20.36 -10.15
CA GLN A 252 -3.54 -20.48 -11.51
C GLN A 252 -4.85 -21.26 -11.50
N LEU A 253 -5.80 -20.79 -12.30
CA LEU A 253 -7.10 -21.42 -12.46
C LEU A 253 -7.11 -22.19 -13.77
N PRO A 254 -7.65 -23.43 -13.78
CA PRO A 254 -7.75 -24.20 -15.00
C PRO A 254 -8.76 -23.55 -15.96
N LEU A 255 -8.39 -23.49 -17.24
CA LEU A 255 -9.25 -22.94 -18.29
C LEU A 255 -9.79 -24.06 -19.18
N HIS A 256 -11.07 -24.01 -19.52
CA HIS A 256 -11.56 -24.73 -20.69
C HIS A 256 -11.43 -23.80 -21.89
N LEU A 257 -10.72 -24.22 -22.93
CA LEU A 257 -10.47 -23.42 -24.13
C LEU A 257 -11.06 -24.11 -25.35
N ASN A 258 -11.71 -23.33 -26.18
CA ASN A 258 -12.17 -23.72 -27.50
C ASN A 258 -11.75 -22.63 -28.49
N ASP A 259 -10.67 -22.91 -29.20
CA ASP A 259 -9.99 -22.02 -30.15
C ASP A 259 -10.17 -22.49 -31.61
N GLY A 260 -11.15 -23.37 -31.87
CA GLY A 260 -11.36 -23.93 -33.22
C GLY A 260 -10.24 -24.87 -33.71
N GLY A 261 -9.15 -25.07 -32.95
CA GLY A 261 -8.05 -25.98 -33.24
C GLY A 261 -6.92 -25.41 -34.11
N ASP A 262 -6.84 -24.08 -34.27
CA ASP A 262 -5.73 -23.44 -34.99
C ASP A 262 -4.59 -22.95 -34.08
N GLY A 263 -4.78 -23.02 -32.76
CA GLY A 263 -3.81 -22.63 -31.74
C GLY A 263 -3.73 -21.13 -31.50
N VAL A 264 -4.65 -20.34 -32.05
CA VAL A 264 -4.72 -18.89 -31.86
C VAL A 264 -6.03 -18.56 -31.18
N PHE A 265 -5.99 -17.76 -30.12
CA PHE A 265 -7.19 -17.32 -29.42
C PHE A 265 -7.67 -15.97 -29.99
N ASP A 266 -8.59 -16.02 -30.97
CA ASP A 266 -9.12 -14.84 -31.63
C ASP A 266 -10.61 -14.95 -32.04
N GLY A 267 -11.13 -13.90 -32.68
CA GLY A 267 -12.43 -13.97 -33.36
C GLY A 267 -13.59 -14.46 -32.49
N ASN A 268 -14.07 -15.67 -32.78
CA ASN A 268 -15.24 -16.29 -32.14
C ASN A 268 -14.88 -17.31 -31.05
N ASP A 269 -13.61 -17.39 -30.67
CA ASP A 269 -13.11 -18.34 -29.69
C ASP A 269 -13.59 -18.01 -28.28
N GLN A 270 -13.54 -19.03 -27.41
CA GLN A 270 -14.12 -18.95 -26.08
C GLN A 270 -13.25 -19.68 -25.08
N ALA A 271 -13.01 -19.03 -23.95
CA ALA A 271 -12.45 -19.67 -22.77
C ALA A 271 -13.47 -19.60 -21.63
N TRP A 272 -13.48 -20.62 -20.77
CA TRP A 272 -14.27 -20.64 -19.56
C TRP A 272 -13.40 -20.87 -18.34
N VAL A 273 -13.75 -20.20 -17.25
CA VAL A 273 -13.08 -20.31 -15.95
C VAL A 273 -14.11 -20.31 -14.84
N TYR A 274 -13.96 -21.20 -13.86
CA TYR A 274 -14.75 -21.14 -12.64
C TYR A 274 -14.06 -20.23 -11.62
N MET A 275 -14.82 -19.30 -11.04
CA MET A 275 -14.34 -18.39 -10.01
C MET A 275 -15.29 -18.37 -8.82
N GLU A 276 -14.72 -18.33 -7.62
CA GLU A 276 -15.46 -18.05 -6.39
C GLU A 276 -15.55 -16.53 -6.20
N GLY A 277 -16.77 -16.03 -6.04
CA GLY A 277 -17.06 -14.68 -5.56
C GLY A 277 -16.74 -14.53 -4.07
N PRO A 278 -16.91 -13.33 -3.50
CA PRO A 278 -16.58 -13.03 -2.11
C PRO A 278 -17.46 -13.80 -1.10
N SER A 279 -18.68 -14.17 -1.47
CA SER A 279 -19.54 -15.03 -0.66
C SER A 279 -19.34 -16.48 -1.06
N VAL A 280 -18.90 -17.30 -0.11
CA VAL A 280 -18.48 -18.68 -0.38
C VAL A 280 -19.40 -19.65 0.35
N THR A 281 -19.91 -20.64 -0.39
CA THR A 281 -20.68 -21.77 0.14
C THR A 281 -19.86 -23.04 0.00
N ARG A 282 -19.59 -23.75 1.09
CA ARG A 282 -18.76 -24.96 1.07
C ARG A 282 -19.38 -26.08 1.88
N VAL A 283 -19.02 -27.31 1.55
CA VAL A 283 -19.32 -28.47 2.39
C VAL A 283 -18.23 -28.59 3.45
N ALA A 284 -18.60 -28.41 4.71
CA ALA A 284 -17.74 -28.62 5.87
C ALA A 284 -17.38 -30.10 6.05
N ALA A 285 -16.37 -30.37 6.89
CA ALA A 285 -15.86 -31.72 7.13
C ALA A 285 -16.91 -32.67 7.75
N ASP A 286 -17.89 -32.12 8.46
CA ASP A 286 -19.03 -32.86 9.02
C ASP A 286 -20.15 -33.12 8.00
N GLY A 287 -19.94 -32.69 6.75
CA GLY A 287 -20.88 -32.84 5.65
C GLY A 287 -21.95 -31.75 5.59
N ASN A 288 -21.93 -30.70 6.41
CA ASN A 288 -22.90 -29.61 6.34
C ASN A 288 -22.51 -28.52 5.35
N LEU A 289 -23.47 -27.72 4.89
CA LEU A 289 -23.16 -26.52 4.12
C LEU A 289 -22.85 -25.37 5.07
N GLU A 290 -21.70 -24.73 4.84
CA GLU A 290 -21.30 -23.48 5.49
C GLU A 290 -21.35 -22.36 4.46
N HIS A 291 -21.97 -21.25 4.84
CA HIS A 291 -21.99 -20.02 4.07
C HIS A 291 -21.26 -18.93 4.83
N ARG A 292 -20.47 -18.15 4.10
CA ARG A 292 -19.79 -16.99 4.66
C ARG A 292 -19.76 -15.87 3.64
N VAL A 293 -20.19 -14.70 4.08
CA VAL A 293 -20.02 -13.43 3.36
C VAL A 293 -18.65 -12.84 3.72
N HIS A 294 -18.08 -12.09 2.78
CA HIS A 294 -16.85 -11.34 3.05
C HIS A 294 -17.18 -9.99 3.69
N ASP A 295 -16.64 -9.72 4.87
CA ASP A 295 -16.96 -8.55 5.71
C ASP A 295 -16.34 -7.24 5.18
N SER A 296 -15.53 -7.29 4.13
CA SER A 296 -14.68 -6.16 3.71
C SER A 296 -14.60 -5.95 2.19
N SER A 297 -15.10 -6.89 1.39
CA SER A 297 -15.09 -6.76 -0.07
C SER A 297 -16.34 -7.35 -0.68
N THR A 298 -16.90 -6.64 -1.64
CA THR A 298 -18.04 -7.09 -2.47
C THR A 298 -17.60 -7.71 -3.79
N GLN A 299 -16.29 -7.87 -4.00
CA GLN A 299 -15.74 -8.48 -5.20
C GLN A 299 -14.44 -9.24 -4.94
N THR A 300 -14.22 -10.29 -5.71
CA THR A 300 -12.92 -10.96 -5.88
C THR A 300 -12.35 -10.59 -7.25
N TYR A 301 -11.10 -10.96 -7.53
CA TYR A 301 -10.45 -10.60 -8.78
C TYR A 301 -9.92 -11.82 -9.51
N LEU A 302 -10.25 -11.90 -10.80
CA LEU A 302 -9.61 -12.77 -11.77
C LEU A 302 -8.52 -11.96 -12.48
N TYR A 303 -7.32 -12.51 -12.56
CA TYR A 303 -6.19 -11.92 -13.27
C TYR A 303 -5.86 -12.79 -14.47
N CYS A 304 -5.84 -12.25 -15.67
CA CYS A 304 -5.45 -13.00 -16.86
C CYS A 304 -4.24 -12.36 -17.52
N THR A 305 -3.40 -13.19 -18.15
CA THR A 305 -2.22 -12.79 -18.90
C THR A 305 -2.20 -13.52 -20.24
N SER A 306 -1.71 -12.83 -21.27
CA SER A 306 -1.43 -13.39 -22.60
C SER A 306 0.00 -13.92 -22.73
N GLU A 307 0.84 -13.72 -21.72
CA GLU A 307 2.27 -14.05 -21.76
C GLU A 307 2.61 -15.26 -20.86
N GLY A 308 1.62 -16.13 -20.61
CA GLY A 308 1.80 -17.31 -19.78
C GLY A 308 2.69 -18.35 -20.45
N ASP A 309 3.43 -19.12 -19.67
CA ASP A 309 4.24 -20.23 -20.17
C ASP A 309 3.33 -21.42 -20.55
N PRO A 310 3.25 -21.80 -21.85
CA PRO A 310 2.43 -22.91 -22.33
C PRO A 310 2.64 -24.22 -21.56
N SER A 311 3.87 -24.49 -21.11
CA SER A 311 4.21 -25.73 -20.42
C SER A 311 3.63 -25.82 -19.00
N THR A 312 3.19 -24.69 -18.44
CA THR A 312 2.59 -24.59 -17.11
C THR A 312 1.10 -24.25 -17.15
N SER A 313 0.54 -24.02 -18.33
CA SER A 313 -0.87 -23.66 -18.49
C SER A 313 -1.82 -24.76 -18.01
N LEU A 314 -2.68 -24.44 -17.04
CA LEU A 314 -3.69 -25.36 -16.54
C LEU A 314 -4.94 -25.34 -17.43
N ARG A 315 -5.40 -26.54 -17.80
CA ARG A 315 -6.59 -26.75 -18.63
C ARG A 315 -7.61 -27.63 -17.91
N MET A 316 -8.89 -27.33 -18.08
CA MET A 316 -9.99 -28.16 -17.58
C MET A 316 -10.20 -29.34 -18.54
N ASP A 317 -10.17 -30.55 -17.99
CA ASP A 317 -10.65 -31.75 -18.68
C ASP A 317 -12.16 -31.87 -18.47
N MET A 318 -12.93 -31.62 -19.53
CA MET A 318 -14.39 -31.68 -19.49
C MET A 318 -14.93 -33.11 -19.67
N GLY A 319 -14.06 -34.09 -19.94
CA GLY A 319 -14.46 -35.45 -20.27
C GLY A 319 -15.29 -35.53 -21.57
N ALA A 320 -15.88 -36.70 -21.83
CA ALA A 320 -16.78 -36.86 -22.96
C ALA A 320 -18.16 -36.25 -22.64
N PRO A 321 -18.77 -35.49 -23.56
CA PRO A 321 -20.12 -34.98 -23.37
C PRO A 321 -21.10 -36.15 -23.18
N THR A 322 -22.00 -36.00 -22.22
CA THR A 322 -23.03 -37.00 -21.93
C THR A 322 -24.37 -36.31 -21.70
N ASP A 323 -25.42 -36.84 -22.33
CA ASP A 323 -26.80 -36.43 -22.09
C ASP A 323 -27.42 -37.17 -20.88
N ALA A 324 -26.64 -38.04 -20.23
CA ALA A 324 -27.11 -38.72 -19.02
C ALA A 324 -27.26 -37.70 -17.89
N LEU A 325 -28.43 -37.72 -17.24
CA LEU A 325 -28.68 -36.92 -16.05
C LEU A 325 -27.69 -37.33 -14.95
N ILE A 326 -26.74 -36.45 -14.64
CA ILE A 326 -25.64 -36.74 -13.72
C ILE A 326 -26.16 -36.84 -12.28
N ARG A 327 -27.16 -36.03 -11.92
CA ARG A 327 -27.74 -35.97 -10.57
C ARG A 327 -29.12 -35.30 -10.59
N GLU A 328 -30.12 -35.94 -9.99
CA GLU A 328 -31.49 -35.41 -9.89
C GLU A 328 -31.70 -34.50 -8.67
N GLU A 329 -30.91 -34.71 -7.60
CA GLU A 329 -31.08 -34.03 -6.32
C GLU A 329 -29.74 -33.48 -5.78
N GLY A 330 -29.78 -32.24 -5.31
CA GLY A 330 -28.65 -31.52 -4.73
C GLY A 330 -28.95 -31.00 -3.34
N ARG A 331 -27.91 -30.50 -2.66
CA ARG A 331 -28.11 -29.74 -1.43
C ARG A 331 -28.44 -28.31 -1.79
N GLN A 332 -29.48 -27.78 -1.16
CA GLN A 332 -29.86 -26.39 -1.29
C GLN A 332 -29.50 -25.64 -0.01
N LEU A 333 -29.04 -24.41 -0.17
CA LEU A 333 -28.85 -23.45 0.91
C LEU A 333 -29.69 -22.23 0.59
N ALA A 334 -30.52 -21.83 1.55
CA ALA A 334 -31.10 -20.50 1.60
C ALA A 334 -30.57 -19.79 2.84
N TRP A 335 -30.18 -18.53 2.68
CA TRP A 335 -29.59 -17.74 3.75
C TRP A 335 -30.02 -16.28 3.61
N ILE A 336 -29.94 -15.56 4.71
CA ILE A 336 -30.13 -14.12 4.76
C ILE A 336 -29.21 -13.54 5.83
N GLU A 337 -28.48 -12.51 5.45
CA GLU A 337 -27.71 -11.65 6.35
C GLU A 337 -27.99 -10.22 5.91
N GLU A 338 -28.40 -9.36 6.84
CA GLU A 338 -28.72 -7.98 6.53
C GLU A 338 -27.86 -7.05 7.38
N ASP A 339 -27.17 -6.11 6.73
CA ASP A 339 -26.31 -5.15 7.42
C ASP A 339 -27.06 -3.89 7.83
N LEU A 340 -28.18 -4.05 8.55
CA LEU A 340 -29.10 -2.93 8.84
C LEU A 340 -28.72 -2.15 10.10
N ARG A 341 -28.26 -2.84 11.14
CA ARG A 341 -28.11 -2.29 12.50
C ARG A 341 -26.81 -2.73 13.14
N LYS A 342 -26.30 -1.90 14.05
CA LYS A 342 -25.26 -2.31 15.00
C LYS A 342 -25.91 -2.93 16.23
N SER A 343 -25.15 -3.74 16.95
CA SER A 343 -25.58 -4.25 18.27
C SER A 343 -25.79 -3.14 19.30
N GLU A 344 -25.05 -2.03 19.20
CA GLU A 344 -25.18 -0.83 20.05
C GLU A 344 -24.74 0.42 19.28
N ASP A 345 -25.64 1.41 19.16
CA ASP A 345 -25.38 2.65 18.43
C ASP A 345 -24.23 3.47 19.04
N LYS A 346 -23.99 3.33 20.36
CA LYS A 346 -22.91 4.01 21.07
C LYS A 346 -21.54 3.37 20.84
N ILE A 347 -21.46 2.15 20.33
CA ILE A 347 -20.19 1.45 20.08
C ILE A 347 -19.87 1.56 18.59
N ARG A 348 -18.72 2.16 18.28
CA ARG A 348 -18.32 2.48 16.90
C ARG A 348 -17.54 1.37 16.19
N SER A 349 -17.25 0.25 16.84
CA SER A 349 -16.36 -0.79 16.32
C SER A 349 -16.95 -2.19 16.47
N GLY A 350 -17.07 -2.89 15.35
CA GLY A 350 -17.46 -4.29 15.28
C GLY A 350 -17.57 -4.72 13.82
N ARG A 351 -17.32 -6.00 13.55
CA ARG A 351 -17.57 -6.63 12.23
C ARG A 351 -19.00 -7.15 12.10
N GLN A 352 -19.70 -7.27 13.23
CA GLN A 352 -21.05 -7.80 13.27
C GLN A 352 -22.05 -6.69 13.00
N TRP A 353 -22.71 -6.81 11.85
CA TRP A 353 -23.95 -6.14 11.58
C TRP A 353 -25.11 -7.10 11.81
N LEU A 354 -26.23 -6.54 12.24
CA LEU A 354 -27.43 -7.29 12.59
C LEU A 354 -28.55 -6.85 11.66
N GLY A 355 -29.40 -7.81 11.31
CA GLY A 355 -30.61 -7.54 10.55
C GLY A 355 -31.72 -6.97 11.43
N GLN A 356 -32.94 -7.35 11.08
CA GLN A 356 -34.15 -6.95 11.78
C GLN A 356 -34.12 -7.19 13.31
N THR A 357 -34.68 -6.24 14.06
CA THR A 357 -34.77 -6.29 15.53
C THR A 357 -36.09 -6.88 15.98
N LEU A 358 -36.02 -7.91 16.84
CA LEU A 358 -37.18 -8.44 17.56
C LEU A 358 -37.30 -7.76 18.92
N GLN A 359 -38.47 -7.18 19.20
CA GLN A 359 -38.72 -6.54 20.49
C GLN A 359 -38.97 -7.61 21.56
N ALA A 360 -38.09 -7.67 22.56
CA ALA A 360 -38.26 -8.53 23.73
C ALA A 360 -39.36 -7.95 24.64
N THR A 361 -40.60 -8.38 24.43
CA THR A 361 -41.75 -7.98 25.26
C THR A 361 -42.25 -9.17 26.11
N GLY A 362 -42.96 -8.87 27.20
CA GLY A 362 -43.54 -9.91 28.07
C GLY A 362 -44.62 -10.76 27.39
N ALA A 363 -45.12 -10.36 26.21
CA ALA A 363 -46.13 -11.08 25.44
C ALA A 363 -45.54 -11.98 24.32
N ALA A 364 -44.21 -12.11 24.25
CA ALA A 364 -43.47 -12.64 23.11
C ALA A 364 -43.67 -11.82 21.82
N SER A 365 -42.67 -11.85 20.93
CA SER A 365 -42.71 -11.21 19.62
C SER A 365 -42.16 -12.18 18.58
N SER A 366 -42.76 -12.21 17.39
CA SER A 366 -42.39 -13.09 16.30
C SER A 366 -42.28 -12.31 15.00
N ALA A 367 -41.32 -12.67 14.14
CA ALA A 367 -41.22 -12.16 12.77
C ALA A 367 -40.84 -13.30 11.81
N SER A 368 -41.26 -13.20 10.56
CA SER A 368 -40.78 -14.07 9.48
C SER A 368 -39.45 -13.54 8.98
N ILE A 369 -38.41 -14.38 9.01
CA ILE A 369 -37.04 -13.97 8.69
C ILE A 369 -36.65 -14.34 7.24
N LEU A 370 -36.90 -15.58 6.83
CA LEU A 370 -36.52 -16.12 5.54
C LEU A 370 -37.70 -16.85 4.93
N GLN A 371 -37.91 -16.65 3.62
CA GLN A 371 -38.88 -17.38 2.81
C GLN A 371 -38.10 -18.09 1.72
N VAL A 372 -38.37 -19.38 1.52
CA VAL A 372 -37.68 -20.20 0.51
C VAL A 372 -38.71 -20.64 -0.52
N ASP A 373 -38.33 -20.63 -1.79
CA ASP A 373 -39.18 -21.21 -2.84
C ASP A 373 -39.22 -22.74 -2.68
N GLU A 374 -40.42 -23.26 -2.44
CA GLU A 374 -40.67 -24.68 -2.22
C GLU A 374 -40.60 -25.50 -3.52
N SER A 375 -40.60 -24.85 -4.69
CA SER A 375 -40.61 -25.52 -6.00
C SER A 375 -39.42 -26.45 -6.24
N HIS A 376 -38.32 -26.25 -5.50
CA HIS A 376 -37.09 -27.02 -5.59
C HIS A 376 -36.79 -27.84 -4.33
N VAL A 377 -37.71 -27.89 -3.36
CA VAL A 377 -37.52 -28.63 -2.11
C VAL A 377 -38.13 -30.03 -2.24
N VAL A 378 -37.29 -31.05 -2.05
CA VAL A 378 -37.74 -32.45 -2.04
C VAL A 378 -38.55 -32.73 -0.75
N PRO A 379 -39.81 -33.21 -0.84
CA PRO A 379 -40.63 -33.50 0.34
C PRO A 379 -39.97 -34.52 1.28
N ASN A 380 -40.14 -34.33 2.59
CA ASN A 380 -39.58 -35.18 3.65
C ASN A 380 -38.04 -35.28 3.66
N SER A 381 -37.34 -34.36 2.98
CA SER A 381 -35.88 -34.25 3.07
C SER A 381 -35.46 -33.65 4.41
N PRO A 382 -34.30 -34.07 4.97
CA PRO A 382 -33.80 -33.50 6.21
C PRO A 382 -33.37 -32.05 5.99
N MET A 383 -33.80 -31.16 6.89
CA MET A 383 -33.40 -29.75 6.91
C MET A 383 -32.63 -29.42 8.18
N ARG A 384 -31.62 -28.56 8.05
CA ARG A 384 -30.95 -27.93 9.17
C ARG A 384 -31.24 -26.44 9.17
N VAL A 385 -31.64 -25.90 10.31
CA VAL A 385 -31.82 -24.47 10.53
C VAL A 385 -30.75 -23.98 11.48
N THR A 386 -30.04 -22.95 11.06
CA THR A 386 -29.05 -22.26 11.89
C THR A 386 -29.40 -20.79 11.94
N SER A 387 -29.38 -20.22 13.14
CA SER A 387 -29.63 -18.80 13.36
C SER A 387 -28.66 -18.27 14.40
N GLN A 388 -28.30 -16.98 14.29
CA GLN A 388 -27.50 -16.29 15.28
C GLN A 388 -28.29 -15.08 15.79
N TRP A 389 -28.31 -14.92 17.11
CA TRP A 389 -29.09 -13.88 17.76
C TRP A 389 -28.23 -13.10 18.74
N VAL A 390 -28.44 -11.79 18.79
CA VAL A 390 -27.87 -10.93 19.82
C VAL A 390 -29.02 -10.37 20.64
N GLY A 391 -29.09 -10.80 21.91
CA GLY A 391 -30.12 -10.37 22.85
C GLY A 391 -29.56 -9.40 23.88
N ARG A 392 -30.31 -8.33 24.18
CA ARG A 392 -30.04 -7.43 25.30
C ARG A 392 -31.31 -7.24 26.11
N SER A 393 -31.25 -7.53 27.40
CA SER A 393 -32.38 -7.36 28.31
C SER A 393 -31.89 -7.25 29.75
N LEU A 394 -32.70 -6.60 30.59
CA LEU A 394 -32.52 -6.61 32.05
C LEU A 394 -33.10 -7.87 32.70
N ALA A 395 -33.82 -8.69 31.93
CA ALA A 395 -34.40 -9.97 32.32
C ALA A 395 -33.91 -11.09 31.38
N PRO A 396 -33.98 -12.37 31.77
CA PRO A 396 -33.63 -13.47 30.87
C PRO A 396 -34.39 -13.40 29.54
N VAL A 397 -33.68 -13.57 28.43
CA VAL A 397 -34.27 -13.63 27.08
C VAL A 397 -34.35 -15.08 26.66
N THR A 398 -35.52 -15.49 26.16
CA THR A 398 -35.70 -16.78 25.48
C THR A 398 -36.01 -16.51 24.02
N VAL A 399 -35.27 -17.17 23.13
CA VAL A 399 -35.53 -17.19 21.69
C VAL A 399 -35.95 -18.61 21.33
N ALA A 400 -36.88 -18.72 20.38
CA ALA A 400 -37.30 -19.97 19.77
C ALA A 400 -37.44 -19.74 18.26
N GLN A 401 -36.96 -20.69 17.46
CA GLN A 401 -37.08 -20.65 16.00
C GLN A 401 -38.11 -21.67 15.52
N PHE A 402 -38.84 -21.31 14.47
CA PHE A 402 -39.91 -22.13 13.91
C PHE A 402 -39.78 -22.20 12.39
N VAL A 403 -40.13 -23.36 11.82
CA VAL A 403 -40.29 -23.59 10.38
C VAL A 403 -41.72 -24.02 10.15
N ASN A 404 -42.48 -23.29 9.34
CA ASN A 404 -43.88 -23.62 9.06
C ASN A 404 -44.73 -23.86 10.32
N SER A 405 -44.44 -23.13 11.41
CA SER A 405 -45.03 -23.25 12.76
C SER A 405 -44.57 -24.44 13.61
N GLU A 406 -43.69 -25.30 13.10
CA GLU A 406 -43.05 -26.35 13.89
C GLU A 406 -41.78 -25.82 14.57
N ASN A 407 -41.58 -26.17 15.85
CA ASN A 407 -40.41 -25.73 16.61
C ASN A 407 -39.15 -26.41 16.06
N ALA A 408 -38.19 -25.62 15.61
CA ALA A 408 -36.93 -26.09 15.01
C ALA A 408 -35.78 -26.23 16.03
N GLY A 409 -36.10 -26.21 17.34
CA GLY A 409 -35.11 -26.27 18.42
C GLY A 409 -34.37 -24.95 18.63
N ASN A 410 -33.34 -24.97 19.48
CA ASN A 410 -32.45 -23.82 19.72
C ASN A 410 -31.02 -24.17 19.33
#